data_AF-A0ABD0MGH6-F1
#
_entry.id   AF-A0ABD0MGH6-F1
#
_cell.length_a   1.000
_cell.length_b   1.000
_cell.length_c   1.000
_cell.angle_alpha   90.00
_cell.angle_beta   90.00
_cell.angle_gamma   90.00
#
_symmetry.space_group_name_H-M   'P 1'
#
loop_
_entity.id
_entity.type
_entity.pdbx_description
1 polymer ?
#
loop_
_entity_poly.entity_id
_entity_poly.type
_entity_poly.pdbx_seq_one_letter_code
_entity_poly.pdbx_strand_id
1 'polypeptide(L)'
;HFKKDHGISVCDHKDKNGASAVEQHQEEDCVFNYHSAFLKIGLLEHDFLDSVREGDGKRTCHLWKFKMLHFKDAQRHKYSLRHKYSLEALKLQFDIQAMQSPRVAHRMMWNITVNVTGGAGKNVALDLNCEHYVRYTKDAISHLGANVNLQTAQQISRTLQRQRQLMDNFDADVQLSPESGKHTVASKEEDIDAMVAVLKQQEIYKITPGR
;
A
#
# COMPACT_ATOMS: atom_id res chain seq x y z
N HIS A 1 12.84 -16.85 31.61
CA HIS A 1 11.99 -17.89 32.22
C HIS A 1 11.63 -18.99 31.23
N PHE A 2 11.00 -18.70 30.08
CA PHE A 2 10.57 -19.72 29.10
C PHE A 2 11.67 -20.60 28.46
N LYS A 3 12.95 -20.20 28.50
CA LYS A 3 14.07 -21.04 28.02
C LYS A 3 14.53 -22.12 29.00
N LYS A 4 14.22 -21.99 30.30
CA LYS A 4 14.68 -22.93 31.34
C LYS A 4 13.70 -24.06 31.62
N ASP A 5 12.40 -23.85 31.42
CA ASP A 5 11.39 -24.80 31.88
C ASP A 5 10.75 -25.64 30.75
N HIS A 6 10.90 -25.24 29.47
CA HIS A 6 10.16 -25.88 28.36
C HIS A 6 11.00 -26.33 27.16
N GLY A 7 12.33 -26.23 27.19
CA GLY A 7 13.22 -26.89 26.20
C GLY A 7 13.00 -26.56 24.72
N ILE A 8 12.19 -25.57 24.36
CA ILE A 8 11.93 -25.19 22.96
C ILE A 8 12.85 -24.03 22.57
N SER A 9 13.84 -24.33 21.75
CA SER A 9 14.67 -23.34 21.05
C SER A 9 14.00 -23.03 19.71
N VAL A 10 13.50 -21.80 19.55
CA VAL A 10 13.05 -21.31 18.24
C VAL A 10 14.27 -20.74 17.52
N CYS A 11 14.66 -21.44 16.45
CA CYS A 11 15.72 -21.13 15.49
C CYS A 11 17.15 -21.47 15.94
N ASP A 12 17.51 -22.75 15.82
CA ASP A 12 18.83 -23.18 15.35
C ASP A 12 18.61 -24.40 14.44
N HIS A 13 18.38 -24.18 13.15
CA HIS A 13 18.46 -25.26 12.16
C HIS A 13 19.95 -25.60 11.98
N LYS A 14 20.42 -26.56 12.78
CA LYS A 14 21.57 -27.38 12.44
C LYS A 14 21.05 -28.78 12.18
N ASP A 15 20.67 -29.04 10.94
CA ASP A 15 20.40 -30.38 10.49
C ASP A 15 21.72 -31.15 10.43
N LYS A 16 21.85 -32.14 11.31
CA LYS A 16 22.86 -33.19 11.24
C LYS A 16 22.15 -34.53 11.37
N ASN A 17 21.93 -35.22 10.25
CA ASN A 17 22.45 -36.56 9.96
C ASN A 17 21.69 -37.26 8.82
N GLY A 18 22.35 -37.37 7.66
CA GLY A 18 22.66 -38.64 7.03
C GLY A 18 21.56 -39.47 6.37
N ALA A 19 21.29 -39.18 5.08
CA ALA A 19 21.11 -40.22 4.07
C ALA A 19 21.57 -39.67 2.71
N SER A 20 22.43 -40.44 2.05
CA SER A 20 23.19 -40.11 0.84
C SER A 20 22.33 -39.63 -0.34
N ALA A 21 22.34 -38.33 -0.61
CA ALA A 21 22.36 -37.80 -1.96
C ALA A 21 23.51 -36.78 -2.00
N VAL A 22 24.43 -36.93 -2.95
CA VAL A 22 25.39 -35.88 -3.26
C VAL A 22 24.56 -34.75 -3.86
N GLU A 23 24.00 -33.89 -3.02
CA GLU A 23 23.47 -32.61 -3.44
C GLU A 23 24.68 -31.83 -3.96
N GLN A 24 24.78 -31.76 -5.28
CA GLN A 24 25.60 -30.74 -5.92
C GLN A 24 25.16 -29.42 -5.30
N HIS A 25 26.01 -28.82 -4.49
CA HIS A 25 25.80 -27.48 -3.97
C HIS A 25 25.87 -26.55 -5.18
N GLN A 26 24.78 -26.43 -5.93
CA GLN A 26 24.66 -25.44 -6.99
C GLN A 26 24.81 -24.10 -6.30
N GLU A 27 25.91 -23.41 -6.59
CA GLU A 27 26.14 -22.07 -6.07
C GLU A 27 24.95 -21.20 -6.49
N GLU A 28 24.30 -20.55 -5.50
CA GLU A 28 23.10 -19.78 -5.73
C GLU A 28 23.37 -18.57 -6.64
N ASP A 29 22.52 -18.36 -7.65
CA ASP A 29 22.55 -17.15 -8.48
C ASP A 29 21.87 -16.00 -7.72
N CYS A 30 22.66 -15.24 -6.98
CA CYS A 30 22.24 -14.12 -6.16
C CYS A 30 21.63 -13.00 -7.01
N VAL A 31 22.16 -12.78 -8.22
CA VAL A 31 21.66 -11.78 -9.17
C VAL A 31 20.27 -12.16 -9.66
N PHE A 32 20.09 -13.39 -10.15
CA PHE A 32 18.78 -13.90 -10.57
C PHE A 32 17.76 -13.85 -9.43
N ASN A 33 18.15 -14.30 -8.23
CA ASN A 33 17.28 -14.32 -7.06
C ASN A 33 16.84 -12.90 -6.66
N TYR A 34 17.76 -11.94 -6.66
CA TYR A 34 17.46 -10.54 -6.36
C TYR A 34 16.48 -9.95 -7.37
N HIS A 35 16.75 -10.08 -8.68
CA HIS A 35 15.89 -9.50 -9.72
C HIS A 35 14.52 -10.18 -9.77
N SER A 36 14.46 -11.51 -9.57
CA SER A 36 13.21 -12.25 -9.46
C SER A 36 12.38 -11.78 -8.26
N ALA A 37 13.01 -11.60 -7.10
CA ALA A 37 12.34 -11.09 -5.90
C ALA A 37 11.84 -9.65 -6.10
N PHE A 38 12.66 -8.78 -6.69
CA PHE A 38 12.28 -7.41 -7.01
C PHE A 38 11.06 -7.35 -7.92
N LEU A 39 11.05 -8.13 -9.02
CA LEU A 39 9.93 -8.20 -9.94
C LEU A 39 8.66 -8.70 -9.25
N LYS A 40 8.76 -9.73 -8.41
CA LYS A 40 7.62 -10.27 -7.63
C LYS A 40 7.01 -9.20 -6.72
N ILE A 41 7.83 -8.42 -6.02
CA ILE A 41 7.35 -7.34 -5.15
C ILE A 41 6.73 -6.21 -5.99
N GLY A 42 7.35 -5.84 -7.11
CA GLY A 42 6.82 -4.82 -8.02
C GLY A 42 5.45 -5.20 -8.60
N LEU A 43 5.30 -6.45 -9.04
CA LEU A 43 4.02 -6.98 -9.53
C LEU A 43 2.95 -7.02 -8.43
N LEU A 44 3.33 -7.40 -7.20
CA LEU A 44 2.42 -7.37 -6.05
C LEU A 44 1.92 -5.95 -5.75
N GLU A 45 2.80 -4.94 -5.84
CA GLU A 45 2.41 -3.54 -5.65
C GLU A 45 1.50 -3.05 -6.78
N HIS A 46 1.82 -3.41 -8.02
CA HIS A 46 0.99 -3.09 -9.18
C HIS A 46 -0.42 -3.70 -9.05
N ASP A 47 -0.51 -4.97 -8.67
CA ASP A 47 -1.78 -5.68 -8.42
C ASP A 47 -2.60 -5.00 -7.31
N PHE A 48 -1.92 -4.48 -6.29
CA PHE A 48 -2.56 -3.75 -5.20
C PHE A 48 -3.14 -2.43 -5.67
N LEU A 49 -2.35 -1.60 -6.37
CA LEU A 49 -2.84 -0.34 -6.91
C LEU A 49 -3.99 -0.53 -7.89
N ASP A 50 -3.91 -1.57 -8.71
CA ASP A 50 -4.97 -1.96 -9.64
C ASP A 50 -6.25 -2.37 -8.90
N SER A 51 -6.15 -3.22 -7.87
CA SER A 51 -7.30 -3.60 -7.02
C SER A 51 -7.98 -2.39 -6.37
N VAL A 52 -7.19 -1.38 -5.97
CA VAL A 52 -7.70 -0.13 -5.40
C VAL A 52 -8.46 0.66 -6.46
N ARG A 53 -7.96 0.75 -7.69
CA ARG A 53 -8.62 1.47 -8.81
C ARG A 53 -9.91 0.79 -9.25
N GLU A 54 -9.94 -0.54 -9.26
CA GLU A 54 -11.13 -1.33 -9.54
C GLU A 54 -12.15 -1.28 -8.40
N GLY A 55 -11.69 -1.03 -7.17
CA GLY A 55 -12.53 -1.09 -5.96
C GLY A 55 -12.83 -2.53 -5.51
N ASP A 56 -11.96 -3.47 -5.86
CA ASP A 56 -12.10 -4.87 -5.44
C ASP A 56 -11.53 -5.06 -4.03
N GLY A 57 -12.38 -4.81 -3.04
CA GLY A 57 -12.04 -4.97 -1.63
C GLY A 57 -11.54 -6.37 -1.27
N LYS A 58 -12.04 -7.42 -1.93
CA LYS A 58 -11.63 -8.80 -1.64
C LYS A 58 -10.20 -9.05 -2.11
N ARG A 59 -9.87 -8.64 -3.35
CA ARG A 59 -8.49 -8.69 -3.88
C ARG A 59 -7.55 -7.85 -3.03
N THR A 60 -7.95 -6.63 -2.69
CA THR A 60 -7.17 -5.75 -1.79
C THR A 60 -6.88 -6.42 -0.44
N CYS A 61 -7.88 -7.01 0.21
CA CYS A 61 -7.69 -7.72 1.48
C CYS A 61 -6.77 -8.94 1.37
N HIS A 62 -6.84 -9.70 0.28
CA HIS A 62 -5.91 -10.80 0.02
C HIS A 62 -4.48 -10.30 -0.18
N LEU A 63 -4.28 -9.23 -0.94
CA LEU A 63 -2.96 -8.63 -1.15
C LEU A 63 -2.36 -8.08 0.15
N TRP A 64 -3.19 -7.53 1.04
CA TRP A 64 -2.76 -7.15 2.39
C TRP A 64 -2.20 -8.32 3.21
N LYS A 65 -2.69 -9.54 3.01
CA LYS A 65 -2.16 -10.75 3.66
C LYS A 65 -0.74 -11.05 3.19
N PHE A 66 -0.44 -10.89 1.91
CA PHE A 66 0.93 -11.03 1.38
C PHE A 66 1.83 -9.89 1.85
N LYS A 67 1.35 -8.64 1.79
CA LYS A 67 2.09 -7.47 2.29
C LYS A 67 2.45 -7.59 3.77
N MET A 68 1.58 -8.17 4.60
CA MET A 68 1.85 -8.46 6.02
C MET A 68 3.15 -9.24 6.21
N LEU A 69 3.41 -10.27 5.38
CA LEU A 69 4.62 -11.07 5.43
C LEU A 69 5.85 -10.23 5.10
N HIS A 70 5.78 -9.42 4.04
CA HIS A 70 6.86 -8.51 3.66
C HIS A 70 7.15 -7.42 4.70
N PHE A 71 6.13 -6.94 5.41
CA PHE A 71 6.31 -5.99 6.51
C PHE A 71 6.95 -6.62 7.75
N LYS A 72 6.69 -7.91 8.00
CA LYS A 72 7.28 -8.67 9.10
C LYS A 72 8.74 -9.04 8.83
N ASP A 73 9.07 -9.47 7.62
CA ASP A 73 10.42 -9.96 7.26
C ASP A 73 11.50 -8.85 7.35
N ALA A 74 11.11 -7.58 7.24
CA ALA A 74 11.99 -6.42 7.38
C ALA A 74 12.51 -6.16 8.81
N GLN A 75 12.39 -7.14 9.73
CA GLN A 75 12.83 -7.08 11.13
C GLN A 75 14.36 -7.10 11.33
N ARG A 76 15.18 -7.20 10.27
CA ARG A 76 16.65 -7.18 10.39
C ARG A 76 17.23 -5.87 10.94
N HIS A 77 16.49 -4.75 10.91
CA HIS A 77 16.94 -3.48 11.50
C HIS A 77 16.15 -3.13 12.77
N LYS A 78 16.86 -2.94 13.88
CA LYS A 78 16.35 -2.57 15.23
C LYS A 78 15.46 -1.32 15.26
N TYR A 79 15.50 -0.49 14.21
CA TYR A 79 14.71 0.74 14.04
C TYR A 79 13.66 0.65 12.93
N SER A 80 13.34 -0.55 12.44
CA SER A 80 12.38 -0.73 11.34
C SER A 80 10.96 -0.40 11.81
N LEU A 81 10.50 0.81 11.43
CA LEU A 81 9.14 1.33 11.65
C LEU A 81 8.06 0.54 10.88
N ARG A 82 8.40 -0.59 10.26
CA ARG A 82 7.49 -1.39 9.42
C ARG A 82 6.66 -2.42 10.20
N HIS A 83 7.01 -2.69 11.45
CA HIS A 83 6.25 -3.59 12.33
C HIS A 83 4.82 -3.10 12.60
N LYS A 84 4.60 -1.77 12.61
CA LYS A 84 3.26 -1.21 12.74
C LYS A 84 2.37 -1.61 11.56
N TYR A 85 2.92 -1.63 10.35
CA TYR A 85 2.17 -2.00 9.15
C TYR A 85 1.85 -3.50 9.09
N SER A 86 2.73 -4.37 9.61
CA SER A 86 2.39 -5.80 9.74
C SER A 86 1.30 -6.01 10.79
N LEU A 87 1.32 -5.28 11.90
CA LEU A 87 0.28 -5.33 12.92
C LEU A 87 -1.07 -4.83 12.40
N GLU A 88 -1.09 -3.71 11.67
CA GLU A 88 -2.32 -3.21 11.05
C GLU A 88 -2.85 -4.17 9.98
N ALA A 89 -1.98 -4.76 9.15
CA ALA A 89 -2.37 -5.77 8.18
C ALA A 89 -2.95 -7.02 8.85
N LEU A 90 -2.33 -7.47 9.95
CA LEU A 90 -2.82 -8.59 10.76
C LEU A 90 -4.19 -8.26 11.38
N LYS A 91 -4.34 -7.07 11.95
CA LYS A 91 -5.58 -6.58 12.53
C LYS A 91 -6.69 -6.54 11.49
N LEU A 92 -6.43 -6.03 10.28
CA LEU A 92 -7.38 -6.06 9.17
C LEU A 92 -7.86 -7.49 8.85
N GLN A 93 -6.95 -8.47 8.83
CA GLN A 93 -7.34 -9.87 8.62
C GLN A 93 -8.20 -10.39 9.78
N PHE A 94 -7.83 -10.11 11.03
CA PHE A 94 -8.63 -10.52 12.19
C PHE A 94 -10.02 -9.89 12.21
N ASP A 95 -10.11 -8.60 11.92
CA ASP A 95 -11.38 -7.87 11.87
C ASP A 95 -12.32 -8.46 10.82
N ILE A 96 -11.81 -8.74 9.63
CA ILE A 96 -12.62 -9.29 8.53
C ILE A 96 -13.01 -10.76 8.76
N GLN A 97 -12.10 -11.58 9.31
CA GLN A 97 -12.29 -13.03 9.35
C GLN A 97 -12.92 -13.54 10.66
N ALA A 98 -12.72 -12.84 11.79
CA ALA A 98 -13.03 -13.41 13.10
C ALA A 98 -13.64 -12.43 14.12
N MET A 99 -13.27 -11.15 14.10
CA MET A 99 -13.62 -10.23 15.19
C MET A 99 -14.94 -9.51 14.96
N GLN A 100 -15.23 -9.11 13.71
CA GLN A 100 -16.41 -8.32 13.40
C GLN A 100 -17.58 -9.20 12.96
N SER A 101 -18.80 -8.73 13.20
CA SER A 101 -20.00 -9.38 12.65
C SER A 101 -19.91 -9.45 11.11
N PRO A 102 -20.55 -10.43 10.45
CA PRO A 102 -20.50 -10.57 9.00
C PRO A 102 -20.87 -9.29 8.25
N ARG A 103 -21.84 -8.53 8.78
CA ARG A 103 -22.25 -7.24 8.23
C ARG A 103 -21.15 -6.17 8.30
N VAL A 104 -20.44 -6.09 9.43
CA VAL A 104 -19.38 -5.10 9.64
C VAL A 104 -18.14 -5.49 8.84
N ALA A 105 -17.76 -6.76 8.83
CA ALA A 105 -16.67 -7.28 8.01
C ALA A 105 -16.90 -7.01 6.51
N HIS A 106 -18.12 -7.24 6.02
CA HIS A 106 -18.51 -6.91 4.65
C HIS A 106 -18.33 -5.41 4.37
N ARG A 107 -18.83 -4.55 5.25
CA ARG A 107 -18.66 -3.09 5.10
C ARG A 107 -17.20 -2.68 5.12
N MET A 108 -16.40 -3.24 6.02
CA MET A 108 -14.97 -2.95 6.09
C MET A 108 -14.27 -3.33 4.80
N MET A 109 -14.53 -4.53 4.25
CA MET A 109 -13.92 -5.00 3.00
C MET A 109 -14.26 -4.10 1.82
N TRP A 110 -15.52 -3.71 1.66
CA TRP A 110 -15.97 -2.94 0.50
C TRP A 110 -15.83 -1.42 0.65
N ASN A 111 -15.69 -0.91 1.87
CA ASN A 111 -15.42 0.52 2.13
C ASN A 111 -13.91 0.83 2.21
N ILE A 112 -13.01 -0.02 1.71
CA ILE A 112 -11.57 0.29 1.64
C ILE A 112 -11.31 1.39 0.60
N THR A 113 -12.17 1.50 -0.41
CA THR A 113 -12.03 2.45 -1.52
C THR A 113 -13.29 3.28 -1.69
N VAL A 114 -13.15 4.43 -2.35
CA VAL A 114 -14.25 5.34 -2.65
C VAL A 114 -14.09 5.90 -4.06
N ASN A 115 -15.20 6.03 -4.78
CA ASN A 115 -15.24 6.62 -6.11
C ASN A 115 -15.87 8.02 -6.06
N VAL A 116 -15.07 9.04 -5.77
CA VAL A 116 -15.56 10.42 -5.62
C VAL A 116 -15.95 11.03 -6.96
N THR A 117 -15.19 10.72 -8.03
CA THR A 117 -15.38 11.33 -9.35
C THR A 117 -16.33 10.55 -10.26
N GLY A 118 -16.63 9.30 -9.91
CA GLY A 118 -17.43 8.39 -10.72
C GLY A 118 -16.67 7.80 -11.91
N GLY A 119 -17.11 6.63 -12.37
CA GLY A 119 -16.56 5.91 -13.52
C GLY A 119 -15.61 4.78 -13.16
N ALA A 120 -15.35 3.89 -14.11
CA ALA A 120 -14.50 2.70 -13.92
C ALA A 120 -13.03 3.07 -13.71
N GLY A 121 -12.33 2.34 -12.83
CA GLY A 121 -10.88 2.51 -12.60
C GLY A 121 -10.47 3.82 -11.90
N LYS A 122 -11.45 4.54 -11.33
CA LYS A 122 -11.29 5.86 -10.69
C LYS A 122 -11.52 5.84 -9.17
N ASN A 123 -11.57 4.64 -8.58
CA ASN A 123 -11.59 4.50 -7.13
C ASN A 123 -10.25 4.98 -6.55
N VAL A 124 -10.33 5.58 -5.37
CA VAL A 124 -9.17 5.95 -4.55
C VAL A 124 -9.28 5.25 -3.20
N ALA A 125 -8.14 5.04 -2.54
CA ALA A 125 -8.16 4.53 -1.17
C ALA A 125 -8.96 5.48 -0.27
N LEU A 126 -9.85 4.91 0.57
CA LEU A 126 -10.68 5.71 1.47
C LEU A 126 -9.82 6.53 2.43
N ASP A 127 -8.72 5.97 2.90
CA ASP A 127 -7.75 6.65 3.79
C ASP A 127 -7.20 7.94 3.14
N LEU A 128 -6.79 7.86 1.87
CA LEU A 128 -6.32 9.02 1.11
C LEU A 128 -7.41 10.08 0.95
N ASN A 129 -8.65 9.66 0.70
CA ASN A 129 -9.78 10.59 0.63
C ASN A 129 -10.04 11.26 1.98
N CYS A 130 -9.99 10.50 3.08
CA CYS A 130 -10.09 11.02 4.44
C CYS A 130 -8.97 12.03 4.74
N GLU A 131 -7.73 11.76 4.33
CA GLU A 131 -6.60 12.68 4.47
C GLU A 131 -6.87 14.01 3.75
N HIS A 132 -7.39 13.96 2.53
CA HIS A 132 -7.81 15.16 1.81
C HIS A 132 -8.88 15.94 2.58
N TYR A 133 -9.93 15.28 3.08
CA TYR A 133 -10.96 15.94 3.89
C TYR A 133 -10.41 16.58 5.17
N VAL A 134 -9.50 15.90 5.86
CA VAL A 134 -8.83 16.43 7.05
C VAL A 134 -8.02 17.68 6.70
N ARG A 135 -7.27 17.63 5.60
CA ARG A 135 -6.50 18.80 5.11
C ARG A 135 -7.43 19.97 4.81
N TYR A 136 -8.49 19.78 4.02
CA TYR A 136 -9.43 20.86 3.70
C TYR A 136 -10.08 21.44 4.96
N THR A 137 -10.39 20.61 5.95
CA THR A 137 -10.97 21.06 7.22
C THR A 137 -9.97 21.93 7.99
N LYS A 138 -8.70 21.50 8.07
CA LYS A 138 -7.63 22.29 8.71
C LYS A 138 -7.41 23.61 7.99
N ASP A 139 -7.39 23.60 6.66
CA ASP A 139 -7.24 24.81 5.87
C ASP A 139 -8.42 25.77 6.11
N ALA A 140 -9.65 25.29 6.08
CA ALA A 140 -10.84 26.10 6.34
C ALA A 140 -10.86 26.69 7.77
N ILE A 141 -10.42 25.91 8.77
CA ILE A 141 -10.27 26.41 10.15
C ILE A 141 -9.16 27.45 10.23
N SER A 142 -8.04 27.26 9.52
CA SER A 142 -6.94 28.23 9.48
C SER A 142 -7.40 29.59 8.93
N HIS A 143 -8.25 29.59 7.90
CA HIS A 143 -8.80 30.81 7.30
C HIS A 143 -9.73 31.62 8.21
N LEU A 144 -10.21 31.05 9.33
CA LEU A 144 -10.95 31.83 10.33
C LEU A 144 -10.08 32.84 11.09
N GLY A 145 -8.76 32.64 11.13
CA GLY A 145 -7.83 33.52 11.85
C GLY A 145 -8.19 33.70 13.32
N ALA A 146 -8.35 34.95 13.77
CA ALA A 146 -8.69 35.26 15.16
C ALA A 146 -10.10 34.77 15.60
N ASN A 147 -10.96 34.39 14.65
CA ASN A 147 -12.33 33.94 14.92
C ASN A 147 -12.42 32.43 15.20
N VAL A 148 -11.28 31.72 15.32
CA VAL A 148 -11.25 30.29 15.67
C VAL A 148 -11.74 30.11 17.10
N ASN A 149 -12.92 29.49 17.22
CA ASN A 149 -13.43 28.94 18.46
C ASN A 149 -14.11 27.60 18.14
N LEU A 150 -14.50 26.84 19.17
CA LEU A 150 -15.08 25.52 18.97
C LEU A 150 -16.36 25.56 18.12
N GLN A 151 -17.19 26.59 18.29
CA GLN A 151 -18.44 26.73 17.57
C GLN A 151 -18.20 27.02 16.08
N THR A 152 -17.32 27.96 15.77
CA THR A 152 -16.99 28.32 14.37
C THR A 152 -16.28 27.17 13.67
N ALA A 153 -15.38 26.45 14.35
CA ALA A 153 -14.74 25.25 13.82
C ALA A 153 -15.76 24.14 13.52
N GLN A 154 -16.73 23.89 14.41
CA GLN A 154 -17.80 22.91 14.18
C GLN A 154 -18.72 23.31 13.03
N GLN A 155 -19.07 24.60 12.95
CA GLN A 155 -19.91 25.12 11.87
C GLN A 155 -19.24 24.91 10.51
N ILE A 156 -17.99 25.36 10.36
CA ILE A 156 -17.24 25.17 9.10
C ILE A 156 -17.06 23.70 8.76
N SER A 157 -16.69 22.86 9.74
CA SER A 157 -16.53 21.42 9.48
C SER A 157 -17.82 20.78 8.94
N ARG A 158 -18.99 21.20 9.43
CA ARG A 158 -20.31 20.71 8.99
C ARG A 158 -20.73 21.25 7.62
N THR A 159 -20.30 22.47 7.26
CA THR A 159 -20.68 23.10 5.99
C THR A 159 -19.68 22.86 4.88
N LEU A 160 -18.44 22.43 5.19
CA LEU A 160 -17.31 22.35 4.26
C LEU A 160 -17.64 21.61 2.96
N GLN A 161 -18.29 20.45 3.03
CA GLN A 161 -18.65 19.68 1.84
C GLN A 161 -19.61 20.44 0.92
N ARG A 162 -20.62 21.10 1.51
CA ARG A 162 -21.58 21.92 0.73
C ARG A 162 -20.93 23.18 0.18
N GLN A 163 -20.02 23.80 0.93
CA GLN A 163 -19.26 24.96 0.46
C GLN A 163 -18.41 24.61 -0.76
N ARG A 164 -17.74 23.44 -0.74
CA ARG A 164 -16.97 22.96 -1.90
C ARG A 164 -17.84 22.71 -3.12
N GLN A 165 -18.96 22.01 -2.94
CA GLN A 165 -19.92 21.80 -4.05
C GLN A 165 -20.44 23.12 -4.62
N LEU A 166 -20.69 24.12 -3.77
CA LEU A 166 -21.12 25.44 -4.20
C LEU A 166 -20.02 26.18 -4.98
N MET A 167 -18.75 26.08 -4.55
CA MET A 167 -17.62 26.62 -5.30
C MET A 167 -17.45 25.92 -6.65
N ASP A 168 -17.48 24.59 -6.68
CA ASP A 168 -17.36 23.81 -7.92
C ASP A 168 -18.46 24.18 -8.93
N ASN A 169 -19.70 24.37 -8.46
CA ASN A 169 -20.82 24.80 -9.30
C ASN A 169 -20.67 26.26 -9.76
N PHE A 170 -20.23 27.16 -8.88
CA PHE A 170 -19.99 28.55 -9.23
C PHE A 170 -18.91 28.68 -10.30
N ASP A 171 -17.81 27.95 -10.17
CA ASP A 171 -16.74 27.92 -11.17
C ASP A 171 -17.25 27.39 -12.51
N ALA A 172 -18.10 26.36 -12.49
CA ALA A 172 -18.75 25.83 -13.69
C ALA A 172 -19.70 26.86 -14.36
N ASP A 173 -20.50 27.58 -13.56
CA ASP A 173 -21.44 28.60 -14.05
C ASP A 173 -20.71 29.80 -14.67
N VAL A 174 -19.58 30.20 -14.09
CA VAL A 174 -18.73 31.31 -14.60
C VAL A 174 -17.82 30.85 -15.74
N GLN A 175 -17.84 29.56 -16.11
CA GLN A 175 -16.92 28.94 -17.07
C GLN A 175 -15.44 29.19 -16.70
N LEU A 176 -15.17 29.32 -15.40
CA LEU A 176 -13.80 29.35 -14.91
C LEU A 176 -13.20 27.98 -15.16
N SER A 177 -12.26 27.93 -16.10
CA SER A 177 -11.48 26.72 -16.32
C SER A 177 -10.73 26.42 -15.02
N PRO A 178 -10.84 25.19 -14.46
CA PRO A 178 -10.06 24.84 -13.30
C PRO A 178 -8.58 25.05 -13.61
N GLU A 179 -7.83 25.61 -12.67
CA GLU A 179 -6.39 25.75 -12.82
C GLU A 179 -5.80 24.36 -13.12
N SER A 180 -5.30 24.18 -14.33
CA SER A 180 -4.71 22.92 -14.77
C SER A 180 -3.40 22.70 -14.02
N GLY A 181 -3.47 22.10 -12.83
CA GLY A 181 -2.31 21.58 -12.08
C GLY A 181 -1.72 20.30 -12.69
N LYS A 182 -2.18 19.88 -13.87
CA LYS A 182 -1.59 18.77 -14.60
C LYS A 182 -0.30 19.27 -15.25
N HIS A 183 0.82 19.04 -14.58
CA HIS A 183 2.10 19.10 -15.26
C HIS A 183 2.08 18.12 -16.44
N THR A 184 2.55 18.57 -17.60
CA THR A 184 2.82 17.70 -18.74
C THR A 184 3.79 16.63 -18.26
N VAL A 185 3.30 15.39 -18.11
CA VAL A 185 4.14 14.27 -17.68
C VAL A 185 5.03 13.93 -18.86
N ALA A 186 6.34 14.11 -18.72
CA ALA A 186 7.31 13.67 -19.72
C ALA A 186 7.14 12.17 -19.99
N SER A 187 7.28 11.76 -21.26
CA SER A 187 7.21 10.35 -21.61
C SER A 187 8.32 9.59 -20.87
N LYS A 188 7.96 8.45 -20.29
CA LYS A 188 8.90 7.55 -19.61
C LYS A 188 9.35 6.39 -20.52
N GLU A 189 8.85 6.36 -21.76
CA GLU A 189 9.05 5.24 -22.68
C GLU A 189 10.53 5.05 -23.01
N GLU A 190 11.24 6.14 -23.33
CA GLU A 190 12.69 6.10 -23.63
C GLU A 190 13.50 5.57 -22.44
N ASP A 191 13.18 6.02 -21.22
CA ASP A 191 13.85 5.56 -20.00
C ASP A 191 13.58 4.07 -19.73
N ILE A 192 12.33 3.62 -19.95
CA ILE A 192 11.95 2.21 -19.79
C ILE A 192 12.69 1.36 -20.80
N ASP A 193 12.76 1.78 -22.07
CA ASP A 193 13.46 1.06 -23.12
C ASP A 193 14.97 0.96 -22.83
N ALA A 194 15.57 2.05 -22.37
CA ALA A 194 16.97 2.06 -21.94
C ALA A 194 17.22 1.10 -20.77
N MET A 195 16.36 1.11 -19.75
CA MET A 195 16.44 0.17 -18.62
C MET A 195 16.30 -1.28 -19.10
N VAL A 196 15.32 -1.58 -19.95
CA VAL A 196 15.09 -2.94 -20.47
C VAL A 196 16.28 -3.42 -21.30
N ALA A 197 16.89 -2.54 -22.10
CA ALA A 197 18.09 -2.86 -22.87
C ALA A 197 19.26 -3.29 -21.96
N VAL A 198 19.51 -2.54 -20.88
CA VAL A 198 20.54 -2.88 -19.88
C VAL A 198 20.24 -4.22 -19.22
N LEU A 199 18.99 -4.45 -18.77
CA LEU A 199 18.61 -5.70 -18.12
C LEU A 199 18.76 -6.92 -19.05
N LYS A 200 18.43 -6.76 -20.34
CA LYS A 200 18.62 -7.80 -21.35
C LYS A 200 20.10 -8.09 -21.61
N GLN A 201 20.94 -7.05 -21.71
CA GLN A 201 22.38 -7.18 -21.91
C GLN A 201 23.05 -7.99 -20.78
N GLN A 202 22.56 -7.83 -19.55
CA GLN A 202 23.10 -8.49 -18.36
C GLN A 202 22.57 -9.91 -18.12
N GLU A 203 21.68 -10.44 -18.99
CA GLU A 203 21.04 -11.77 -18.87
C GLU A 203 20.57 -12.11 -17.44
N ILE A 204 20.01 -11.13 -16.72
CA ILE A 204 19.70 -11.25 -15.28
C ILE A 204 18.62 -12.29 -14.94
N TYR A 205 17.81 -12.69 -15.92
CA TYR A 205 16.74 -13.70 -15.76
C TYR A 205 17.14 -15.09 -16.27
N LYS A 206 18.40 -15.28 -16.66
CA LYS A 206 18.96 -16.59 -17.00
C LYS A 206 19.75 -17.09 -15.80
N ILE A 207 19.40 -18.28 -15.30
CA ILE A 207 20.07 -18.87 -14.14
C ILE A 207 21.51 -19.22 -14.53
N THR A 208 22.47 -18.60 -13.84
CA THR A 208 23.91 -18.85 -13.94
C THR A 208 24.41 -19.27 -12.57
N PRO A 209 24.78 -20.55 -12.36
CA PRO A 209 25.28 -21.00 -11.06
C PRO A 209 26.49 -20.17 -10.60
N GLY A 210 26.46 -19.68 -9.35
CA GLY A 210 27.57 -18.96 -8.71
C GLY A 210 27.71 -17.47 -9.03
N ARG A 211 26.67 -16.84 -9.60
CA ARG A 211 26.67 -15.41 -9.94
C ARG A 211 26.05 -14.51 -8.86
#